data_AF-A0A1W1VJ46-F1
#
_entry.id   AF-A0A1W1VJ46-F1
#
_cell.length_a   1.000
_cell.length_b   1.000
_cell.length_c   1.000
_cell.angle_alpha   90.00
_cell.angle_beta   90.00
_cell.angle_gamma   90.00
#
_symmetry.space_group_name_H-M   'P 1'
#
loop_
_entity.id
_entity.type
_entity.pdbx_description
1 polymer ?
#
loop_
_entity_poly.entity_id
_entity_poly.type
_entity_poly.pdbx_seq_one_letter_code
_entity_poly.pdbx_strand_id
1 'polypeptide(L)' 'MLSVKLHLNNGDVIPLELSRSQKERISRTLNRAALPDSPLTIHVGGVDLDIPWRAIGYISSAPAMRAGSISAEAAD' A
#
# COMPACT_ATOMS: atom_id res chain seq x y z
N MET A 1 5.05 0.12 -11.73
CA MET A 1 4.53 0.61 -10.43
C MET A 1 3.51 -0.40 -9.92
N LEU A 2 3.26 -0.41 -8.61
CA LEU A 2 2.30 -1.29 -7.96
C LEU A 2 1.12 -0.46 -7.48
N SER A 3 -0.09 -0.90 -7.82
CA SER A 3 -1.30 -0.36 -7.24
C SER A 3 -1.45 -0.86 -5.81
N VAL A 4 -1.40 0.08 -4.87
CA VAL A 4 -1.51 -0.17 -3.44
C VAL A 4 -2.65 0.64 -2.83
N LYS A 5 -3.17 0.15 -1.71
CA LYS A 5 -4.18 0.82 -0.91
C LYS A 5 -3.59 1.12 0.46
N LEU A 6 -3.61 2.39 0.84
CA LEU A 6 -3.28 2.83 2.18
C LEU A 6 -4.57 2.92 2.99
N HIS A 7 -4.70 2.10 4.03
CA HIS A 7 -5.87 2.08 4.90
C HIS A 7 -5.57 2.92 6.12
N LEU A 8 -6.42 3.90 6.37
CA LEU A 8 -6.32 4.80 7.51
C LEU A 8 -7.18 4.26 8.67
N ASN A 9 -6.81 4.63 9.90
CA ASN A 9 -7.48 4.18 11.12
C ASN A 9 -8.90 4.73 11.27
N ASN A 10 -9.24 5.80 10.53
CA ASN A 10 -10.59 6.34 10.46
C ASN A 10 -11.51 5.59 9.48
N GLY A 11 -11.01 4.57 8.77
CA GLY A 11 -11.74 3.79 7.79
C GLY A 11 -11.56 4.25 6.33
N ASP A 12 -10.87 5.37 6.10
CA ASP A 12 -10.60 5.85 4.75
C ASP A 12 -9.55 5.00 4.04
N VAL A 13 -9.67 4.92 2.71
CA VAL A 13 -8.74 4.16 1.86
C VAL A 13 -8.23 5.04 0.74
N ILE A 14 -6.90 5.24 0.69
CA ILE A 14 -6.24 6.04 -0.33
C ILE A 14 -5.56 5.12 -1.35
N PRO A 15 -5.97 5.13 -2.62
CA PRO A 15 -5.29 4.40 -3.68
C PRO A 15 -4.00 5.14 -4.09
N LEU A 16 -2.89 4.39 -4.22
CA LEU A 16 -1.57 4.93 -4.57
C LEU A 16 -0.88 4.05 -5.60
N GLU A 17 -0.05 4.68 -6.42
CA GLU A 17 0.90 3.99 -7.30
C GLU A 17 2.31 4.14 -6.73
N LEU A 18 2.86 3.05 -6.20
CA LEU A 18 4.17 3.05 -5.57
C LEU A 18 5.12 2.07 -6.26
N SER A 19 6.42 2.35 -6.23
CA SER A 19 7.42 1.31 -6.48
C SER A 19 7.40 0.26 -5.36
N ARG A 20 7.90 -0.94 -5.66
CA ARG A 20 8.04 -2.00 -4.66
C ARG A 20 8.87 -1.55 -3.45
N SER A 21 9.98 -0.85 -3.69
CA SER A 21 10.86 -0.34 -2.65
C SER A 21 10.17 0.70 -1.75
N GLN A 22 9.31 1.56 -2.31
CA GLN A 22 8.50 2.51 -1.54
C GLN A 22 7.48 1.78 -0.66
N LYS A 23 6.73 0.82 -1.22
CA LYS A 23 5.79 -0.01 -0.44
C LYS A 23 6.50 -0.72 0.72
N GLU A 24 7.63 -1.36 0.46
CA GLU A 24 8.41 -2.06 1.48
C GLU A 24 8.98 -1.11 2.55
N ARG A 25 9.36 0.12 2.18
CA ARG A 25 9.78 1.14 3.13
C ARG A 25 8.63 1.57 4.04
N ILE A 26 7.44 1.82 3.49
CA ILE A 26 6.25 2.18 4.26
C ILE A 26 5.87 1.03 5.19
N SER A 27 5.76 -0.19 4.67
CA SER A 27 5.43 -1.38 5.45
C SER A 27 6.41 -1.59 6.60
N ARG A 28 7.72 -1.50 6.35
CA ARG A 28 8.72 -1.59 7.43
C ARG A 28 8.59 -0.48 8.46
N THR A 29 8.23 0.73 8.05
CA THR A 29 8.07 1.86 8.96
C THR A 29 6.85 1.67 9.88
N LEU A 30 5.74 1.17 9.35
CA LEU A 30 4.54 0.85 10.12
C LEU A 30 4.75 -0.26 11.15
N ASN A 31 5.71 -1.16 10.92
CA ASN A 31 6.05 -2.25 11.84
C ASN A 31 7.13 -1.88 12.87
N ARG A 32 7.54 -0.62 12.97
CA ARG A 32 8.49 -0.17 14.00
C ARG A 32 7.78 -0.01 15.35
N ALA A 33 8.52 -0.23 16.44
CA ALA A 33 8.03 0.02 17.80
C ALA A 33 7.70 1.51 18.04
N ALA A 34 8.44 2.42 17.40
CA ALA A 34 8.18 3.84 17.41
C ALA A 34 8.02 4.35 15.96
N LEU A 35 6.91 5.03 15.70
CA LEU A 35 6.61 5.65 14.42
C LEU A 35 7.29 7.02 14.32
N PRO A 36 7.72 7.45 13.12
CA PRO A 36 8.27 8.80 12.93
C PRO A 36 7.23 9.88 13.26
N ASP A 37 7.70 11.01 13.80
CA ASP A 37 6.87 12.19 14.01
C ASP A 37 6.61 12.97 12.71
N SER A 38 7.55 12.91 11.76
CA SER A 38 7.38 13.52 10.43
C SER A 38 6.34 12.75 9.62
N PRO A 39 5.36 13.44 8.98
CA PRO A 39 4.31 12.78 8.22
C PRO A 39 4.87 12.03 7.01
N LEU A 40 4.09 11.04 6.55
CA LEU A 40 4.28 10.44 5.25
C LEU A 40 3.67 11.36 4.19
N THR A 41 4.52 11.96 3.36
CA THR A 41 4.08 12.71 2.17
C THR A 41 3.85 11.76 1.01
N ILE A 42 2.65 11.79 0.42
CA ILE A 42 2.30 11.04 -0.79
C ILE A 42 1.72 11.96 -1.85
N HIS A 43 2.04 11.69 -3.11
CA HIS A 43 1.52 12.44 -4.24
C HIS A 43 0.31 11.74 -4.83
N VAL A 44 -0.86 12.38 -4.80
CA VAL A 44 -2.13 11.84 -5.30
C VAL A 44 -2.83 12.88 -6.15
N GLY A 45 -3.08 12.54 -7.42
CA GLY A 45 -3.86 13.41 -8.31
C GLY A 45 -3.28 14.82 -8.51
N GLY A 46 -1.95 14.98 -8.46
CA GLY A 46 -1.29 16.28 -8.60
C GLY A 46 -1.12 17.06 -7.30
N VAL A 47 -1.56 16.52 -6.16
CA VAL A 47 -1.47 17.16 -4.85
C VAL A 47 -0.63 16.31 -3.90
N ASP A 48 0.20 16.97 -3.10
CA ASP A 48 0.92 16.33 -2.00
C ASP A 48 0.05 16.30 -0.74
N LEU A 49 -0.12 15.11 -0.19
CA LEU A 49 -0.87 14.85 1.03
C LEU A 49 0.09 14.41 2.13
N ASP A 50 0.04 15.11 3.26
CA ASP A 50 0.80 14.76 4.45
C ASP A 50 -0.08 13.95 5.42
N ILE A 51 0.30 12.68 5.64
CA ILE A 51 -0.44 11.76 6.50
C ILE A 51 0.42 11.39 7.70
N PRO A 52 -0.03 11.69 8.95
CA PRO A 52 0.66 11.23 10.14
C PRO A 52 0.76 9.70 10.16
N TRP A 53 1.93 9.15 10.48
CA TRP A 53 2.12 7.68 10.51
C TRP A 53 1.13 6.98 11.45
N ARG A 54 0.76 7.64 12.55
CA ARG A 54 -0.22 7.14 13.53
C ARG A 54 -1.65 7.06 12.99
N ALA A 55 -1.96 7.74 11.89
CA ALA A 55 -3.25 7.68 11.23
C ALA A 55 -3.36 6.50 10.25
N ILE A 56 -2.24 5.85 9.92
CA ILE A 56 -2.19 4.74 8.97
C ILE A 56 -2.38 3.43 9.74
N GLY A 57 -3.36 2.62 9.34
CA GLY A 57 -3.56 1.29 9.89
C GLY A 57 -2.66 0.27 9.21
N TYR A 58 -2.80 0.11 7.89
CA TYR A 58 -1.98 -0.82 7.11
C TYR A 58 -1.91 -0.46 5.63
N ILE A 59 -0.96 -1.07 4.93
CA ILE A 59 -0.80 -0.97 3.48
C ILE A 59 -1.04 -2.33 2.84
N SER A 60 -1.92 -2.39 1.84
CA SER A 60 -2.16 -3.59 1.05
C SER A 60 -1.88 -3.35 -0.43
N SER A 61 -1.53 -4.39 -1.16
CA SER A 61 -1.46 -4.37 -2.61
C SER A 61 -2.38 -5.46 -3.13
N ALA A 62 -3.01 -5.25 -4.29
CA ALA A 62 -3.65 -6.37 -4.96
C ALA A 62 -2.60 -7.49 -5.15
N PRO A 63 -2.97 -8.77 -4.97
CA PRO A 63 -2.11 -9.85 -5.41
C PRO A 63 -1.82 -9.59 -6.89
N ALA A 64 -0.54 -9.58 -7.26
CA ALA A 64 -0.17 -9.51 -8.66
C ALA A 64 -0.78 -10.76 -9.31
N MET A 65 -1.93 -10.61 -9.95
CA MET A 65 -2.52 -11.66 -10.76
C MET A 65 -1.42 -12.01 -11.77
N ARG A 66 -0.82 -13.20 -11.63
CA ARG A 66 -0.04 -13.76 -12.72
C ARG A 66 -1.03 -13.93 -13.86
N ALA A 67 -1.00 -13.01 -14.82
CA ALA A 67 -1.57 -13.26 -16.13
C ALA A 67 -0.76 -14.43 -16.72
N GLY A 68 -1.26 -15.66 -16.57
CA GLY A 68 -0.61 -16.85 -17.09
C GLY A 68 -0.95 -18.11 -16.30
N SER A 69 -1.64 -19.03 -16.98
CA SER A 69 -1.90 -20.44 -16.62
C SER A 69 -3.07 -20.71 -15.68
N ILE A 70 -4.30 -20.49 -16.17
CA ILE A 70 -5.40 -21.38 -15.82
C ILE A 70 -5.38 -22.48 -16.89
N SER A 71 -4.50 -23.48 -16.72
CA SER A 71 -4.66 -24.73 -17.46
C SER A 71 -5.90 -25.40 -16.92
N ALA A 72 -6.89 -25.57 -17.80
CA ALA A 72 -8.06 -26.37 -17.56
C ALA A 72 -7.64 -27.83 -17.43
N GLU A 73 -7.56 -28.35 -16.21
CA GLU A 73 -7.58 -29.78 -15.94
C GLU A 73 -8.47 -30.04 -14.71
N ALA A 74 -9.72 -30.38 -15.01
CA ALA A 74 -10.53 -31.26 -14.19
C ALA A 74 -11.53 -31.93 -15.14
N ALA A 75 -11.01 -32.93 -15.86
CA ALA A 75 -11.81 -34.04 -16.32
C ALA A 75 -11.86 -35.05 -15.15
N ASP A 76 -13.06 -35.31 -14.64
CA ASP A 76 -13.55 -36.64 -14.26
C ASP A 76 -15.07 -36.64 -14.35
#